data_AF-A0A7C2Y0I1-F1
#
_entry.id   AF-A0A7C2Y0I1-F1
#
_cell.length_a   1.000
_cell.length_b   1.000
_cell.length_c   1.000
_cell.angle_alpha   90.00
_cell.angle_beta   90.00
_cell.angle_gamma   90.00
#
_symmetry.space_group_name_H-M   'P 1'
#
loop_
_entity.id
_entity.type
_entity.pdbx_description
1 polymer ?
#
loop_
_entity_poly.entity_id
_entity_poly.type
_entity_poly.pdbx_seq_one_letter_code
_entity_poly.pdbx_strand_id
1 'polypeptide(L)' 'MHYLPGWTVQCINPDCEARGHWLRATDQHLSLCQTCGAPLRNVPPPLAPSRLAGRLRPRSLGAYRPRLRPR' A
#
# COMPACT_ATOMS: atom_id res chain seq x y z
N MET A 1 19.90 -8.87 0.05
CA MET A 1 18.43 -8.69 0.07
C MET A 1 18.09 -7.79 -1.11
N HIS A 2 17.65 -8.30 -2.26
CA HIS A 2 17.33 -7.44 -3.40
C HIS A 2 15.95 -6.79 -3.20
N TYR A 3 15.91 -5.47 -3.11
CA TYR A 3 14.66 -4.73 -3.04
C TYR A 3 14.07 -4.57 -4.45
N LEU A 4 12.76 -4.80 -4.59
CA LEU A 4 12.11 -4.59 -5.88
C LEU A 4 11.98 -3.07 -6.15
N PRO A 5 12.08 -2.64 -7.42
CA PRO A 5 11.88 -1.25 -7.79
C PRO A 5 10.51 -0.77 -7.31
N GLY A 6 10.48 0.37 -6.60
CA GLY A 6 9.28 0.93 -6.00
C GLY A 6 9.00 0.50 -4.56
N TRP A 7 9.90 -0.24 -3.92
CA TRP A 7 9.84 -0.47 -2.48
C TRP A 7 10.15 0.80 -1.70
N THR A 8 9.48 0.95 -0.56
CA THR A 8 9.74 2.00 0.42
C THR A 8 10.36 1.42 1.68
N VAL A 9 11.16 2.22 2.37
CA VAL A 9 11.75 1.88 3.65
C VAL A 9 11.41 2.94 4.69
N GLN A 10 11.33 2.52 5.94
CA GLN A 10 10.99 3.36 7.08
C GLN A 10 11.95 3.09 8.24
N CYS A 11 12.32 4.14 8.98
CA CYS A 11 13.08 3.99 10.21
C CYS A 11 12.22 3.34 11.30
N ILE A 12 12.77 2.33 11.97
CA ILE A 12 12.08 1.64 13.07
C ILE A 12 12.35 2.25 14.44
N ASN A 13 13.32 3.16 14.55
CA ASN A 13 13.72 3.72 15.84
C ASN A 13 12.62 4.66 16.36
N PRO A 14 12.01 4.36 17.52
CA PRO A 14 10.90 5.15 18.06
C PRO A 14 11.25 6.60 18.36
N ASP A 15 12.51 6.88 18.72
CA ASP A 15 13.00 8.18 19.15
C ASP A 15 13.58 9.02 17.99
N CYS A 16 13.60 8.46 16.78
CA CYS A 16 14.16 9.11 15.61
C CYS A 16 13.11 10.01 14.95
N GLU A 17 13.46 11.28 14.71
CA GLU A 17 12.58 12.25 14.03
C GLU A 17 12.16 11.75 12.63
N ALA A 18 13.03 10.98 11.96
CA ALA A 18 12.75 10.39 10.67
C ALA A 18 11.75 9.21 10.71
N ARG A 19 11.31 8.77 11.90
CA ARG A 19 10.27 7.74 12.04
C ARG A 19 8.94 8.28 11.51
N GLY A 20 8.24 7.49 10.71
CA GLY A 20 7.03 7.94 10.02
C GLY A 20 7.29 8.43 8.60
N HIS A 21 8.52 8.78 8.26
CA HIS A 21 8.89 9.20 6.90
C HIS A 21 9.18 7.99 6.00
N TRP A 22 8.68 8.06 4.78
CA TRP A 22 8.82 7.01 3.77
C TRP A 22 9.94 7.40 2.83
N LEU A 23 10.99 6.60 2.78
CA LEU A 23 12.10 6.79 1.85
C LEU A 23 11.95 5.77 0.72
N ARG A 24 12.27 6.16 -0.51
CA ARG A 24 12.35 5.20 -1.62
C ARG A 24 13.59 4.35 -1.45
N ALA A 25 13.44 3.03 -1.55
CA ALA A 25 14.59 2.14 -1.66
C ALA A 25 15.25 2.40 -3.02
N THR A 26 16.35 3.14 -3.02
CA THR A 26 17.22 3.29 -4.18
C THR A 26 18.12 2.07 -4.33
N ASP A 27 18.68 1.83 -5.52
CA ASP A 27 19.67 0.76 -5.76
C ASP A 27 20.86 0.83 -4.79
N GLN A 28 21.19 2.04 -4.31
CA GLN A 28 22.04 2.24 -3.15
C GLN A 28 21.26 1.85 -1.89
N HIS A 29 21.47 0.61 -1.47
CA HIS A 29 21.05 -0.07 -0.25
C HIS A 29 21.12 0.84 1.01
N LEU A 30 20.14 1.71 1.20
CA LEU A 30 19.94 2.43 2.46
C LEU A 30 19.43 1.42 3.49
N SER A 31 20.34 0.66 4.09
CA SER A 31 20.06 -0.26 5.20
C SER A 31 19.95 0.47 6.53
N LEU A 32 20.52 1.67 6.62
CA LEU A 32 20.58 2.50 7.82
C LEU A 32 19.97 3.87 7.55
N CYS A 33 19.27 4.40 8.54
CA CYS A 33 18.71 5.74 8.54
C CYS A 33 19.84 6.77 8.62
N GLN A 34 19.85 7.76 7.73
CA GLN A 34 20.88 8.81 7.72
C GLN A 34 20.80 9.75 8.93
N THR A 35 19.65 9.82 9.60
CA THR A 35 19.41 10.73 10.73
C THR A 35 19.90 10.15 12.06
N CYS A 36 19.67 8.87 12.30
CA CYS A 36 19.92 8.23 13.60
C CYS A 36 20.73 6.93 13.51
N GLY A 37 21.16 6.52 12.32
CA GLY A 37 21.95 5.30 12.11
C GLY A 37 21.17 3.99 12.37
N ALA A 38 19.90 4.06 12.74
CA ALA A 38 19.08 2.89 13.02
C ALA A 38 18.72 2.10 11.74
N PRO A 39 18.47 0.79 11.84
CA PRO A 39 18.11 -0.02 10.69
C PRO A 39 16.78 0.43 10.07
N LEU A 40 16.75 0.41 8.74
CA LEU A 40 15.55 0.70 7.95
C LEU A 40 14.77 -0.60 7.70
N ARG A 41 13.45 -0.54 7.80
CA ARG A 41 12.53 -1.65 7.51
C ARG A 41 11.79 -1.40 6.21
N ASN A 42 11.70 -2.42 5.38
CA ASN A 42 10.93 -2.38 4.15
C ASN A 42 9.43 -2.35 4.45
N VAL A 43 8.76 -1.38 3.85
CA VAL A 43 7.32 -1.22 3.88
C VAL A 43 6.85 -1.30 2.42
N PRO A 44 6.00 -2.29 2.06
CA PRO A 44 5.48 -2.35 0.70
C PRO A 44 4.64 -1.10 0.42
N PRO A 45 4.65 -0.59 -0.82
CA PRO A 45 3.82 0.56 -1.18
C PRO A 45 2.35 0.24 -0.85
N PRO A 46 1.56 1.22 -0.36
CA PRO A 46 0.15 0.99 -0.10
C PRO A 46 -0.50 0.47 -1.39
N LEU A 47 -1.17 -0.68 -1.30
CA LEU A 47 -1.94 -1.23 -2.40
C LEU A 47 -2.94 -0.17 -2.82
N ALA A 48 -2.74 0.45 -3.98
CA ALA A 48 -3.59 1.54 -4.41
C ALA A 48 -5.06 1.04 -4.44
N PRO A 49 -6.01 1.71 -3.75
CA PRO A 49 -7.41 1.29 -3.71
C PRO A 49 -8.10 1.35 -5.09
N SER A 50 -7.45 1.96 -6.07
CA SER A 50 -7.97 2.23 -7.41
C SER A 50 -8.04 1.01 -8.35
N ARG A 51 -7.28 -0.07 -8.11
CA ARG A 51 -7.35 -1.26 -9.00
C ARG A 51 -8.47 -2.24 -8.67
N LEU A 52 -9.09 -2.12 -7.49
CA LEU A 52 -10.28 -2.91 -7.10
C LEU A 52 -11.58 -2.11 -7.29
N ALA A 53 -11.54 -0.79 -7.10
CA ALA A 53 -12.72 0.07 -7.24
C ALA A 53 -13.28 0.14 -8.68
N GLY A 54 -12.43 -0.07 -9.70
CA GLY A 54 -12.86 -0.07 -11.11
C GLY A 54 -13.71 -1.29 -11.51
N ARG A 55 -13.70 -2.37 -10.73
CA ARG A 55 -14.47 -3.60 -11.03
C ARG A 55 -15.63 -3.85 -10.05
N LEU A 56 -15.74 -3.05 -9.00
CA LEU A 56 -16.86 -3.11 -8.05
C LEU A 56 -17.77 -1.90 -8.27
N ARG A 57 -18.42 -1.84 -9.44
CA ARG A 57 -19.62 -1.00 -9.55
C ARG A 57 -20.69 -1.62 -8.64
N PRO A 58 -21.21 -0.89 -7.64
CA PRO A 58 -22.34 -1.36 -6.87
C PRO A 58 -23.48 -1.66 -7.84
N ARG A 59 -23.93 -2.92 -7.89
CA ARG A 59 -25.08 -3.31 -8.70
C ARG A 59 -26.31 -2.74 -7.99
N SER A 60 -26.95 -1.72 -8.55
CA SER A 60 -28.16 -1.14 -7.96
C SER A 60 -29.20 -2.23 -7.73
N LEU A 61 -29.61 -2.43 -6.48
CA LEU A 61 -30.60 -3.45 -6.07
C LEU A 61 -32.04 -3.16 -6.55
N GLY A 62 -32.25 -2.11 -7.35
CA GLY A 62 -33.56 -1.60 -7.75
C GLY A 62 -34.25 -2.32 -8.93
N ALA A 63 -33.73 -3.44 -9.43
CA ALA A 63 -34.26 -4.10 -10.63
C ALA A 63 -34.75 -5.55 -10.41
N TYR A 64 -35.12 -5.93 -9.19
CA TYR A 64 -35.87 -7.18 -9.01
C TYR A 64 -37.33 -6.99 -9.43
N ARG A 65 -37.64 -7.28 -10.70
CA ARG A 65 -39.02 -7.58 -11.13
C ARG A 65 -39.18 -9.09 -11.23
N PRO A 66 -39.84 -9.77 -10.27
CA PRO A 66 -40.22 -11.16 -10.47
C PRO A 66 -41.17 -11.21 -11.65
N ARG A 67 -40.83 -11.99 -12.70
CA ARG A 67 -41.78 -12.30 -13.76
C ARG A 67 -42.87 -13.16 -13.14
N LEU A 68 -43.99 -12.54 -12.75
CA LEU A 68 -45.24 -13.26 -12.53
C LEU A 68 -45.63 -13.92 -13.86
N ARG A 69 -45.31 -15.19 -14.01
CA ARG A 69 -46.03 -16.09 -14.92
C ARG A 69 -47.06 -16.84 -14.10
N PRO A 70 -48.35 -16.65 -14.40
CA PRO A 70 -49.32 -17.72 -14.28
C PRO A 70 -49.79 -18.13 -15.68
N ARG A 71 -49.55 -19.41 -15.96
CA ARG A 71 -50.15 -20.36 -16.92
C ARG A 71 -50.78 -19.83 -18.20
#